data_AF-A0AA88Y2M6-F1
#
_entry.id   AF-A0AA88Y2M6-F1
#
_cell.length_a   1.000
_cell.length_b   1.000
_cell.length_c   1.000
_cell.angle_alpha   90.00
_cell.angle_beta   90.00
_cell.angle_gamma   90.00
#
_symmetry.space_group_name_H-M   'P 1'
#
loop_
_entity.id
_entity.type
_entity.pdbx_description
1 polymer ?
#
loop_
_entity_poly.entity_id
_entity_poly.type
_entity_poly.pdbx_seq_one_letter_code
_entity_poly.pdbx_strand_id
1 'polypeptide(L)'
;MLADAHYQRRQQFRKMAQKSSVLSYTRSIRGWFTMTIEGENVDFWKRVPSIGMGDMAVSNALGSNVFDILLGLSFPWFLKTGVAYAGTTVSINSRGMFYSIILLFLIVLILVGAFKYTHWVLNRKVGILCLVVYAIYLVFSVMIECNVFGYVNPPMCE
;
A
#
# COMPACT_ATOMS: atom_id res chain seq x y z
N MET A 1 46.39 -8.30 -21.13
CA MET A 1 46.71 -6.96 -20.58
C MET A 1 45.62 -5.92 -20.87
N LEU A 2 45.38 -5.48 -22.12
CA LEU A 2 44.33 -4.47 -22.39
C LEU A 2 42.89 -5.00 -22.19
N ALA A 3 42.64 -6.27 -22.52
CA ALA A 3 41.33 -6.91 -22.30
C ALA A 3 40.97 -7.02 -20.81
N ASP A 4 41.96 -7.27 -19.95
CA ASP A 4 41.77 -7.40 -18.50
C ASP A 4 41.35 -6.07 -17.87
N ALA A 5 41.90 -4.95 -18.34
CA ALA A 5 41.54 -3.62 -17.86
C ALA A 5 40.09 -3.23 -18.18
N HIS A 6 39.60 -3.59 -19.38
CA HIS A 6 38.19 -3.38 -19.75
C HIS A 6 37.23 -4.29 -18.97
N TYR A 7 37.63 -5.54 -18.72
CA TYR A 7 36.84 -6.47 -17.92
C TYR A 7 36.71 -6.02 -16.46
N GLN A 8 37.81 -5.58 -15.85
CA GLN A 8 37.83 -5.01 -14.49
C GLN A 8 36.92 -3.78 -14.38
N ARG A 9 36.97 -2.88 -15.37
CA ARG A 9 36.13 -1.67 -15.40
C ARG A 9 34.63 -2.02 -15.46
N ARG A 10 34.24 -3.02 -16.26
CA ARG A 10 32.85 -3.50 -16.33
C ARG A 10 32.38 -4.14 -15.02
N GLN A 11 33.24 -4.89 -14.34
CA GLN A 11 32.94 -5.47 -13.02
C GLN A 11 32.78 -4.38 -11.96
N GLN A 12 33.59 -3.32 -12.00
CA GLN A 12 33.47 -2.16 -11.13
C GLN A 12 32.15 -1.40 -11.34
N PHE A 13 31.74 -1.17 -12.59
CA PHE A 13 30.45 -0.53 -12.89
C PHE A 13 29.27 -1.38 -12.41
N ARG A 14 29.32 -2.71 -12.56
CA ARG A 14 28.28 -3.61 -12.02
C ARG A 14 28.19 -3.53 -10.50
N LYS A 15 29.34 -3.47 -9.81
CA LYS A 15 29.40 -3.29 -8.35
C LYS A 15 28.83 -1.92 -7.93
N MET A 16 29.11 -0.85 -8.67
CA MET A 16 28.56 0.48 -8.38
C MET A 16 27.05 0.57 -8.65
N ALA A 17 26.57 -0.03 -9.75
CA ALA A 17 25.15 -0.07 -10.08
C ALA A 17 24.36 -0.87 -9.04
N GLN A 18 24.87 -2.04 -8.61
CA GLN A 18 24.27 -2.84 -7.56
C GLN A 18 24.35 -2.17 -6.19
N LYS A 19 25.45 -1.46 -5.90
CA LYS A 19 25.58 -0.66 -4.67
C LYS A 19 24.61 0.53 -4.66
N SER A 20 24.36 1.16 -5.80
CA SER A 20 23.39 2.26 -5.96
C SER A 20 21.95 1.78 -5.71
N SER A 21 21.54 0.67 -6.31
CA SER A 21 20.20 0.11 -6.09
C SER A 21 19.99 -0.39 -4.66
N VAL A 22 20.99 -1.05 -4.06
CA VAL A 22 20.94 -1.49 -2.65
C VAL A 22 20.98 -0.30 -1.68
N LEU A 23 21.77 0.76 -1.97
CA LEU A 23 21.79 1.99 -1.17
C LEU A 23 20.47 2.75 -1.26
N SER A 24 19.85 2.76 -2.44
CA SER A 24 18.54 3.39 -2.63
C SER A 24 17.46 2.62 -1.87
N TYR A 25 17.50 1.29 -1.89
CA TYR A 25 16.59 0.43 -1.14
C TYR A 25 16.79 0.55 0.38
N THR A 26 18.03 0.53 0.87
CA THR A 26 18.34 0.71 2.29
C THR A 26 18.07 2.13 2.78
N ARG A 27 18.22 3.16 1.93
CA ARG A 27 17.72 4.52 2.22
C ARG A 27 16.20 4.55 2.29
N SER A 28 15.51 3.83 1.41
CA SER A 28 14.05 3.75 1.41
C SER A 28 13.54 3.13 2.72
N ILE A 29 14.09 1.99 3.13
CA ILE A 29 13.73 1.32 4.39
C ILE A 29 14.06 2.19 5.60
N ARG A 30 15.27 2.76 5.65
CA ARG A 30 15.67 3.63 6.76
C ARG A 30 14.78 4.87 6.83
N GLY A 31 14.47 5.48 5.69
CA GLY A 31 13.57 6.61 5.55
C GLY A 31 12.15 6.27 6.03
N TRP A 32 11.68 5.07 5.72
CA TRP A 32 10.40 4.53 6.16
C TRP A 32 10.32 4.42 7.68
N PHE A 33 11.33 3.80 8.31
CA PHE A 33 11.41 3.70 9.77
C PHE A 33 11.49 5.07 10.43
N THR A 34 12.29 6.00 9.90
CA THR A 34 12.34 7.37 10.43
C THR A 34 11.01 8.09 10.29
N MET A 35 10.30 7.92 9.17
CA MET A 35 8.98 8.52 8.97
C MET A 35 7.92 7.95 9.92
N THR A 36 7.99 6.67 10.27
CA THR A 36 7.05 6.07 11.24
C THR A 36 7.35 6.52 12.67
N ILE A 37 8.62 6.67 13.03
CA ILE A 37 9.04 7.08 14.38
C ILE A 37 8.83 8.59 14.59
N GLU A 38 9.15 9.43 13.61
CA GLU A 38 9.07 10.89 13.72
C GLU A 38 7.76 11.46 13.17
N GLY A 39 6.96 10.63 12.49
CA GLY A 39 5.68 11.01 11.88
C GLY A 39 4.56 11.30 12.87
N GLU A 40 4.75 11.07 14.16
CA GLU A 40 3.82 11.52 15.20
C GLU A 40 3.88 13.04 15.40
N ASN A 41 5.01 13.68 15.07
CA ASN A 41 5.20 15.11 15.25
C ASN A 41 4.65 15.92 14.06
N VAL A 42 3.72 16.84 14.32
CA VAL A 42 3.13 17.71 13.29
C VAL A 42 4.16 18.60 12.57
N ASP A 43 5.28 18.93 13.22
CA ASP A 43 6.33 19.77 12.62
C ASP A 43 7.19 19.01 11.62
N PHE A 44 7.21 17.68 11.70
CA PHE A 44 7.85 16.82 10.72
C PHE A 44 7.12 16.91 9.38
N TRP A 45 5.79 16.72 9.38
CA TRP A 45 4.97 16.75 8.17
C TRP A 45 4.98 18.11 7.46
N LYS A 46 5.16 19.21 8.18
CA LYS A 46 5.31 20.55 7.58
C LYS A 46 6.56 20.70 6.73
N ARG A 47 7.62 19.90 6.96
CA ARG A 47 8.91 20.00 6.25
C ARG A 47 9.01 19.05 5.04
N VAL A 48 8.17 18.02 4.96
CA VAL A 48 8.20 17.02 3.87
C VAL A 48 8.05 17.59 2.45
N PRO A 49 7.22 18.61 2.20
CA PRO A 49 7.12 19.22 0.87
C PRO A 49 8.38 19.98 0.44
N SER A 50 9.11 20.61 1.37
CA SER A 50 10.29 21.41 1.05
C SER A 50 11.53 20.57 0.79
N ILE A 51 11.58 19.35 1.32
CA ILE A 51 12.67 18.39 1.12
C ILE A 51 12.46 17.47 -0.10
N GLY A 52 11.35 17.66 -0.86
CA GLY A 52 11.10 16.91 -2.09
C GLY A 52 10.85 15.41 -1.89
N MET A 53 10.54 14.98 -0.66
CA MET A 53 10.31 13.57 -0.31
C MET A 53 8.85 13.12 -0.54
N GLY A 54 8.15 13.76 -1.48
CA GLY A 54 6.74 13.46 -1.78
C GLY A 54 6.53 12.01 -2.25
N ASP A 55 7.39 11.53 -3.15
CA ASP A 55 7.32 10.14 -3.64
C ASP A 55 7.63 9.13 -2.53
N MET A 56 8.54 9.48 -1.62
CA MET A 56 8.84 8.66 -0.45
C MET A 56 7.68 8.67 0.55
N ALA A 57 7.04 9.82 0.76
CA ALA A 57 5.88 9.96 1.66
C ALA A 57 4.67 9.17 1.16
N VAL A 58 4.38 9.18 -0.15
CA VAL A 58 3.30 8.37 -0.75
C VAL A 58 3.62 6.88 -0.64
N SER A 59 4.86 6.47 -0.91
CA SER A 59 5.28 5.08 -0.70
C SER A 59 5.24 4.66 0.78
N ASN A 60 5.45 5.60 1.69
CA ASN A 60 5.33 5.37 3.13
C ASN A 60 3.90 5.03 3.51
N ALA A 61 2.97 5.93 3.15
CA ALA A 61 1.55 5.74 3.41
C ALA A 61 0.98 4.49 2.72
N LEU A 62 1.36 4.20 1.47
CA LEU A 62 0.89 3.02 0.76
C LEU A 62 1.47 1.73 1.35
N GLY A 63 2.78 1.72 1.61
CA GLY A 63 3.44 0.54 2.15
C GLY A 63 2.96 0.20 3.56
N SER A 64 2.81 1.21 4.43
CA SER A 64 2.50 0.98 5.84
C SER A 64 1.09 0.42 5.97
N ASN A 65 0.13 0.95 5.19
CA ASN A 65 -1.24 0.47 5.17
C ASN A 65 -1.34 -0.96 4.61
N VAL A 66 -0.59 -1.28 3.55
CA VAL A 66 -0.59 -2.64 2.98
C VAL A 66 0.08 -3.63 3.93
N PHE A 67 1.20 -3.26 4.54
CA PHE A 67 1.92 -4.10 5.49
C PHE A 67 1.12 -4.36 6.76
N ASP A 68 0.43 -3.35 7.28
CA ASP A 68 -0.43 -3.46 8.46
C ASP A 68 -1.64 -4.37 8.20
N ILE A 69 -2.24 -4.35 7.01
CA ILE A 69 -3.29 -5.32 6.64
C ILE A 69 -2.72 -6.74 6.54
N LEU A 70 -1.51 -6.92 5.99
CA LEU A 70 -0.86 -8.23 5.91
C LEU A 70 -0.49 -8.78 7.30
N LEU A 71 0.04 -7.97 8.20
CA LEU A 71 0.44 -8.43 9.53
C LEU A 71 -0.73 -8.45 10.53
N GLY A 72 -1.65 -7.51 10.43
CA GLY A 72 -2.81 -7.40 11.32
C GLY A 72 -3.90 -8.42 11.02
N LEU A 73 -4.13 -8.76 9.75
CA LEU A 73 -5.19 -9.67 9.34
C LEU A 73 -4.66 -10.98 8.73
N SER A 74 -3.67 -10.92 7.83
CA SER A 74 -3.22 -12.13 7.12
C SER A 74 -2.33 -13.03 7.99
N PHE A 75 -1.51 -12.48 8.89
CA PHE A 75 -0.62 -13.27 9.74
C PHE A 75 -1.37 -14.13 10.80
N PRO A 76 -2.33 -13.60 11.57
CA PRO A 76 -3.11 -14.41 12.52
C PRO A 76 -3.97 -15.47 11.82
N TRP A 77 -4.54 -15.13 10.67
CA TRP A 77 -5.32 -16.08 9.86
C TRP A 77 -4.47 -17.19 9.27
N PHE A 78 -3.31 -16.85 8.70
CA PHE A 78 -2.39 -17.84 8.14
C PHE A 78 -1.90 -18.82 9.22
N LEU A 79 -1.56 -18.32 10.42
CA LEU A 79 -1.18 -19.19 11.54
C LEU A 79 -2.34 -20.07 12.02
N LYS A 80 -3.56 -19.53 12.13
CA LYS A 80 -4.74 -20.30 12.55
C LYS A 80 -5.09 -21.41 11.54
N THR A 81 -5.06 -21.10 10.25
CA THR A 81 -5.36 -22.09 9.19
C THR A 81 -4.20 -23.06 8.96
N GLY A 82 -2.95 -22.64 9.15
CA GLY A 82 -1.76 -23.46 8.93
C GLY A 82 -1.35 -24.37 10.10
N VAL A 83 -1.57 -23.92 11.35
CA VAL A 83 -1.08 -24.63 12.55
C VAL A 83 -2.22 -25.22 13.39
N ALA A 84 -3.34 -24.52 13.55
CA ALA A 84 -4.40 -24.93 14.50
C ALA A 84 -5.49 -25.81 13.86
N TYR A 85 -5.72 -25.71 12.55
CA TYR A 85 -6.82 -26.39 11.85
C TYR A 85 -6.42 -26.86 10.45
N ALA A 86 -5.43 -27.76 10.35
CA ALA A 86 -5.07 -28.39 9.09
C ALA A 86 -6.23 -29.28 8.58
N GLY A 87 -7.11 -28.70 7.74
CA GLY A 87 -8.18 -29.43 7.05
C GLY A 87 -9.62 -29.19 7.51
N THR A 88 -9.92 -28.15 8.31
CA THR A 88 -11.33 -27.77 8.57
C THR A 88 -11.67 -26.44 7.89
N THR A 89 -12.79 -26.44 7.15
CA THR A 89 -13.33 -25.26 6.48
C THR A 89 -13.88 -24.30 7.52
N VAL A 90 -13.19 -23.17 7.73
CA VAL A 90 -13.74 -22.07 8.53
C VAL A 90 -14.93 -21.50 7.75
N SER A 91 -16.14 -21.93 8.11
CA SER A 91 -17.39 -21.46 7.50
C SER A 91 -17.66 -20.02 7.95
N ILE A 92 -17.08 -19.05 7.24
CA ILE A 92 -17.39 -17.63 7.38
C ILE A 92 -18.77 -17.39 6.75
N ASN A 93 -19.83 -17.48 7.55
CA ASN A 93 -21.19 -17.15 7.13
C ASN A 93 -21.42 -15.63 7.23
N SER A 94 -20.75 -14.86 6.38
CA SER A 94 -20.94 -13.42 6.31
C SER A 94 -20.88 -12.97 4.86
N ARG A 95 -22.05 -12.85 4.22
CA ARG A 95 -22.18 -12.22 2.90
C ARG A 95 -21.50 -10.84 2.88
N GLY A 96 -21.52 -10.12 4.01
CA GLY A 96 -20.81 -8.86 4.22
C GLY A 96 -19.29 -8.91 3.99
N MET A 97 -18.58 -9.97 4.43
CA MET A 97 -17.13 -10.06 4.19
C MET A 97 -16.79 -10.17 2.71
N PHE A 98 -17.59 -10.91 1.95
CA PHE A 98 -17.39 -11.04 0.51
C PHE A 98 -17.61 -9.71 -0.22
N TYR A 99 -18.63 -8.94 0.17
CA TYR A 99 -18.87 -7.59 -0.37
C TYR A 99 -17.74 -6.62 -0.03
N SER A 100 -17.24 -6.62 1.21
CA SER A 100 -16.11 -5.77 1.61
C SER A 100 -14.83 -6.12 0.86
N ILE A 101 -14.55 -7.41 0.64
CA ILE A 101 -13.37 -7.85 -0.14
C ILE A 101 -13.49 -7.41 -1.61
N ILE A 102 -14.66 -7.59 -2.23
CA ILE A 102 -14.89 -7.17 -3.63
C ILE A 102 -14.76 -5.65 -3.77
N LEU A 103 -15.36 -4.87 -2.87
CA LEU A 103 -15.26 -3.41 -2.89
C LEU A 103 -13.81 -2.95 -2.73
N LEU A 104 -13.09 -3.56 -1.78
CA LEU A 104 -11.69 -3.24 -1.52
C LEU A 104 -10.79 -3.62 -2.70
N PHE A 105 -11.06 -4.72 -3.38
CA PHE A 105 -10.33 -5.10 -4.58
C PHE A 105 -10.63 -4.17 -5.77
N LEU A 106 -11.91 -3.81 -5.96
CA LEU A 106 -12.36 -2.93 -7.03
C LEU A 106 -11.71 -1.53 -6.93
N ILE A 107 -11.65 -0.95 -5.73
CA ILE A 107 -11.05 0.37 -5.53
C ILE A 107 -9.54 0.37 -5.79
N VAL A 108 -8.84 -0.71 -5.41
CA VAL A 108 -7.41 -0.86 -5.70
C VAL A 108 -7.17 -0.93 -7.21
N LEU A 109 -7.99 -1.67 -7.95
CA LEU A 109 -7.89 -1.74 -9.42
C LEU A 109 -8.14 -0.39 -10.10
N ILE A 110 -9.17 0.33 -9.66
CA ILE A 110 -9.50 1.67 -10.18
C ILE A 110 -8.35 2.64 -9.89
N LEU A 111 -7.79 2.60 -8.68
CA LEU A 111 -6.68 3.46 -8.26
C LEU A 111 -5.40 3.16 -9.07
N VAL A 112 -5.03 1.89 -9.24
CA VAL A 112 -3.89 1.48 -10.07
C VAL A 112 -4.11 1.85 -11.53
N GLY A 113 -5.34 1.69 -12.04
CA GLY A 113 -5.74 2.15 -13.36
C GLY A 113 -5.53 3.65 -13.52
N ALA A 114 -6.03 4.46 -12.59
CA ALA A 114 -5.88 5.92 -12.59
C ALA A 114 -4.41 6.33 -12.57
N PHE A 115 -3.56 5.68 -11.76
CA PHE A 115 -2.11 5.93 -11.75
C PHE A 115 -1.46 5.58 -13.09
N LYS A 116 -1.88 4.47 -13.72
CA LYS A 116 -1.37 4.05 -15.03
C LYS A 116 -1.75 5.03 -16.14
N TYR A 117 -2.99 5.52 -16.16
CA TYR A 117 -3.44 6.56 -17.11
C TYR A 117 -2.72 7.89 -16.89
N THR A 118 -2.22 8.14 -15.68
CA THR A 118 -1.54 9.38 -15.32
C THR A 118 -0.01 9.32 -15.47
N HIS A 119 0.50 8.31 -16.19
CA HIS A 119 1.93 8.12 -16.46
C HIS A 119 2.83 8.11 -15.20
N TRP A 120 2.29 7.73 -14.04
CA TRP A 120 3.05 7.66 -12.77
C TRP A 120 3.71 8.99 -12.35
N VAL A 121 3.25 10.14 -12.86
CA VAL A 121 3.76 11.45 -12.47
C VAL A 121 2.84 12.05 -11.41
N LEU A 122 3.35 12.27 -10.21
CA LEU A 122 2.63 12.87 -9.09
C LEU A 122 2.42 14.38 -9.33
N ASN A 123 1.46 14.72 -10.18
CA ASN A 123 1.03 16.11 -10.39
C ASN A 123 -0.06 16.49 -9.37
N ARG A 124 -0.16 17.77 -9.01
CA ARG A 124 -1.22 18.27 -8.08
C ARG A 124 -2.64 17.92 -8.54
N LYS A 125 -2.87 17.86 -9.85
CA LYS A 125 -4.15 17.44 -10.46
C LYS A 125 -4.51 15.98 -10.15
N VAL A 126 -3.51 15.11 -10.06
CA VAL A 126 -3.66 13.67 -9.76
C VAL A 126 -4.04 13.47 -8.30
N GLY A 127 -3.46 14.27 -7.40
CA GLY A 127 -3.84 14.29 -5.99
C GLY A 127 -5.31 14.66 -5.80
N ILE A 128 -5.79 15.69 -6.50
CA ILE A 128 -7.21 16.08 -6.44
C ILE A 128 -8.12 14.98 -7.03
N LEU A 129 -7.74 14.41 -8.18
CA LEU A 129 -8.47 13.29 -8.79
C LEU A 129 -8.58 12.09 -7.83
N CYS A 130 -7.48 11.73 -7.16
CA CYS A 130 -7.44 10.65 -6.17
C CYS A 130 -8.40 10.92 -5.01
N LEU A 131 -8.43 12.16 -4.50
CA LEU A 131 -9.32 12.58 -3.42
C LEU A 131 -10.80 12.45 -3.83
N VAL A 132 -11.14 12.87 -5.05
CA VAL A 132 -12.51 12.75 -5.60
C VAL A 132 -12.92 11.28 -5.74
N VAL A 133 -12.05 10.43 -6.30
CA VAL A 133 -12.33 8.99 -6.44
C VAL A 133 -12.52 8.33 -5.07
N TYR A 134 -11.71 8.70 -4.09
CA TYR A 134 -11.84 8.22 -2.71
C TYR A 134 -13.16 8.66 -2.05
N ALA A 135 -13.57 9.91 -2.25
CA ALA A 135 -14.85 10.40 -1.73
C ALA A 135 -16.05 9.67 -2.34
N ILE A 136 -16.02 9.41 -3.66
CA ILE A 136 -17.04 8.61 -4.35
C ILE A 136 -17.09 7.19 -3.76
N TYR A 137 -15.93 6.55 -3.55
CA TYR A 137 -15.85 5.24 -2.92
C TYR A 137 -16.49 5.23 -1.52
N LEU A 138 -16.16 6.20 -0.67
CA LEU A 138 -16.76 6.28 0.67
C LEU A 138 -18.28 6.39 0.61
N VAL A 139 -18.80 7.20 -0.30
CA VAL A 139 -20.26 7.35 -0.48
C VAL A 139 -20.89 6.04 -0.91
N PHE A 140 -20.30 5.31 -1.86
CA PHE A 140 -20.78 3.99 -2.28
C PHE A 140 -20.69 2.95 -1.15
N SER A 141 -19.59 2.94 -0.40
CA SER A 141 -19.40 2.03 0.74
C SER A 141 -20.46 2.26 1.83
N VAL A 142 -20.72 3.53 2.18
CA VAL A 142 -21.75 3.89 3.17
C VAL A 142 -23.14 3.57 2.64
N MET A 143 -23.41 3.80 1.35
CA MET A 143 -24.71 3.49 0.74
C MET A 143 -25.03 1.98 0.74
N ILE A 144 -24.01 1.13 0.56
CA ILE A 144 -24.13 -0.33 0.65
C ILE A 144 -24.34 -0.77 2.10
N GLU A 145 -23.59 -0.20 3.04
CA GLU A 145 -23.72 -0.48 4.48
C GLU A 145 -25.09 -0.02 5.03
N CYS A 146 -25.60 1.11 4.55
CA CYS A 146 -26.94 1.64 4.84
C CYS A 146 -28.08 0.92 4.09
N ASN A 147 -27.80 -0.24 3.48
CA ASN A 147 -28.81 -1.20 3.02
C ASN A 147 -29.71 -0.73 1.84
N VAL A 148 -29.26 0.26 1.04
CA VAL A 148 -30.06 0.85 -0.04
C VAL A 148 -30.32 -0.11 -1.22
N PHE A 149 -29.42 -1.08 -1.46
CA PHE A 149 -29.48 -1.99 -2.62
C PHE A 149 -29.92 -3.43 -2.29
N GLY A 150 -30.31 -3.72 -1.05
CA GLY A 150 -30.79 -5.03 -0.60
C GLY A 150 -30.38 -5.31 0.84
N TYR A 151 -31.13 -6.15 1.57
CA TYR A 151 -30.92 -6.44 2.99
C TYR A 151 -29.62 -7.25 3.22
N VAL A 152 -28.48 -6.56 3.32
CA VAL A 152 -27.15 -7.16 3.55
C VAL A 152 -26.77 -7.17 5.03
N ASN A 153 -27.30 -6.24 5.83
CA ASN A 153 -27.01 -6.15 7.27
C ASN A 153 -28.22 -6.59 8.12
N PRO A 154 -28.12 -7.66 8.93
CA PRO A 154 -29.09 -7.90 10.01
C PRO A 154 -28.96 -6.83 11.10
N PRO A 155 -30.01 -6.60 11.91
CA PRO A 155 -29.96 -5.61 12.99
C PRO A 155 -28.77 -5.87 13.92
N MET A 156 -28.07 -4.81 14.29
CA MET A 156 -27.03 -4.84 15.32
C MET A 156 -27.72 -5.16 16.64
N CYS A 157 -27.28 -6.22 17.34
CA CYS A 157 -27.87 -6.62 18.62
C CYS A 157 -27.81 -5.47 19.63
N GLU A 158 -28.90 -5.28 20.39
CA GLU A 158 -28.92 -4.47 21.61
C GLU A 158 -27.98 -5.01 22.70
#